data_AF-Q12RX6-F1
#
_entry.id   AF-Q12RX6-F1
#
_cell.length_a   1.000
_cell.length_b   1.000
_cell.length_c   1.000
_cell.angle_alpha   90.00
_cell.angle_beta   90.00
_cell.angle_gamma   90.00
#
_symmetry.space_group_name_H-M   'P 1'
#
loop_
_entity.id
_entity.type
_entity.pdbx_description
1 polymer ?
#
loop_
_entity_poly.entity_id
_entity_poly.type
_entity_poly.pdbx_seq_one_letter_code
_entity_poly.pdbx_strand_id
1 'polypeptide(L)'
;MECKKTQLMLGFLLPEICKMSQGNKEIDMEFKILMLALGLVLVLEGIGPLLFPNKWRRYLKEVSEQNQDVLRRLGGALVTAGLVLLVIFS
;
A
#
# COMPACT_ATOMS: atom_id res chain seq x y z
N MET A 1 18.85 -13.14 -10.85
CA MET A 1 20.26 -13.23 -11.31
C MET A 1 20.57 -14.49 -12.13
N GLU A 2 19.58 -15.29 -12.55
CA GLU A 2 19.83 -16.55 -13.28
C GLU A 2 19.77 -16.46 -14.82
N CYS A 3 19.36 -15.33 -15.41
CA CYS A 3 19.27 -15.18 -16.87
C CYS A 3 20.58 -14.68 -17.53
N LYS A 4 21.71 -14.66 -16.81
CA LYS A 4 22.99 -14.16 -17.36
C LYS A 4 23.97 -15.26 -17.78
N LYS A 5 23.80 -16.49 -17.29
CA LYS A 5 24.79 -17.56 -17.50
C LYS A 5 24.57 -18.38 -18.78
N THR A 6 23.37 -18.34 -19.36
CA THR A 6 23.00 -19.08 -20.58
C THR A 6 22.94 -18.19 -21.83
N GLN A 7 23.50 -16.97 -21.77
CA GLN A 7 23.59 -16.05 -22.93
C GLN A 7 24.93 -16.18 -23.68
N LEU A 8 25.92 -16.88 -23.14
CA LEU A 8 27.29 -16.86 -23.68
C LEU A 8 27.62 -17.98 -24.68
N MET A 9 26.72 -18.92 -24.95
CA MET A 9 27.04 -20.12 -25.75
C MET A 9 26.28 -20.26 -27.08
N LEU A 10 25.22 -19.49 -27.34
CA LEU A 10 24.48 -19.59 -28.60
C LEU A 10 24.16 -18.21 -29.15
N GLY A 11 24.99 -17.79 -30.11
CA GLY A 11 24.71 -16.63 -30.94
C GLY A 11 23.43 -16.82 -31.74
N PHE A 12 22.64 -15.75 -31.79
CA PHE A 12 21.87 -15.35 -32.98
C PHE A 12 20.44 -15.89 -33.18
N LEU A 13 19.82 -16.69 -32.29
CA LEU A 13 18.47 -17.22 -32.60
C LEU A 13 17.34 -17.06 -31.57
N LEU A 14 17.45 -16.25 -30.51
CA LEU A 14 16.34 -16.10 -29.54
C LEU A 14 16.11 -14.65 -29.04
N PRO A 15 15.67 -13.69 -29.89
CA PRO A 15 15.11 -12.44 -29.37
C PRO A 15 13.70 -12.60 -28.77
N GLU A 16 12.94 -13.63 -29.14
CA GLU A 16 11.49 -13.72 -28.79
C GLU A 16 11.20 -14.44 -27.45
N ILE A 17 12.02 -15.40 -27.01
CA ILE A 17 11.67 -16.23 -25.83
C ILE A 17 11.92 -15.51 -24.50
N CYS A 18 12.79 -14.49 -24.48
CA CYS A 18 13.07 -13.72 -23.27
C CYS A 18 11.93 -12.76 -22.87
N LYS A 19 11.01 -12.43 -23.80
CA LYS A 19 9.80 -11.65 -23.50
C LYS A 19 8.77 -12.43 -22.66
N MET A 20 8.84 -13.75 -22.61
CA MET A 20 7.80 -14.58 -21.98
C MET A 20 7.88 -14.62 -20.44
N SER A 21 9.00 -14.20 -19.82
CA SER A 21 9.16 -14.10 -18.36
C SER A 21 8.87 -12.70 -17.80
N GLN A 22 8.29 -11.81 -18.61
CA GLN A 22 7.96 -10.45 -18.20
C GLN A 22 6.46 -10.25 -17.94
N GLY A 23 5.58 -11.15 -18.43
CA GLY A 23 4.13 -11.06 -18.25
C GLY A 23 3.57 -11.54 -16.91
N ASN A 24 4.27 -12.42 -16.17
CA ASN A 24 3.78 -12.92 -14.88
C ASN A 24 4.19 -12.02 -13.69
N LYS A 25 5.34 -11.35 -13.78
CA LYS A 25 5.89 -10.57 -12.67
C LYS A 25 5.10 -9.31 -12.33
N GLU A 26 4.32 -8.79 -13.27
CA GLU A 26 3.53 -7.57 -13.09
C GLU A 26 2.31 -7.85 -12.18
N ILE A 27 1.58 -8.94 -12.43
CA ILE A 27 0.40 -9.34 -11.63
C ILE A 27 0.80 -9.81 -10.22
N ASP A 28 1.96 -10.48 -10.08
CA ASP A 28 2.49 -10.89 -8.78
C ASP A 28 2.85 -9.67 -7.90
N MET A 29 3.34 -8.59 -8.52
CA MET A 29 3.82 -7.42 -7.79
C MET A 29 2.65 -6.53 -7.35
N GLU A 30 1.59 -6.42 -8.16
CA GLU A 30 0.33 -5.75 -7.81
C GLU A 30 -0.30 -6.32 -6.54
N PHE A 31 -0.57 -7.63 -6.52
CA PHE A 31 -1.22 -8.26 -5.37
C PHE A 31 -0.35 -8.20 -4.11
N LYS A 32 0.97 -8.35 -4.26
CA LYS A 32 1.92 -8.22 -3.14
C LYS A 32 1.93 -6.81 -2.55
N ILE A 33 1.95 -5.77 -3.38
CA ILE A 33 1.94 -4.37 -2.90
C ILE A 33 0.60 -4.08 -2.22
N LEU A 34 -0.53 -4.51 -2.79
CA LEU A 34 -1.85 -4.36 -2.17
C LEU A 34 -1.94 -5.06 -0.81
N MET A 35 -1.50 -6.32 -0.72
CA MET A 35 -1.48 -7.05 0.55
C MET A 35 -0.54 -6.40 1.58
N LEU A 36 0.61 -5.88 1.15
CA LEU A 36 1.57 -5.22 2.03
C LEU A 36 1.04 -3.87 2.53
N ALA A 37 0.43 -3.07 1.65
CA ALA A 37 -0.20 -1.81 2.00
C ALA A 37 -1.38 -2.03 2.98
N LEU A 38 -2.22 -3.03 2.71
CA LEU A 38 -3.30 -3.43 3.62
C LEU A 38 -2.76 -3.90 4.97
N GLY A 39 -1.72 -4.73 4.98
CA GLY A 39 -1.05 -5.21 6.19
C GLY A 39 -0.47 -4.05 7.01
N LEU A 40 0.14 -3.07 6.36
CA LEU A 40 0.68 -1.89 7.03
C LEU A 40 -0.42 -1.03 7.67
N VAL A 41 -1.52 -0.77 6.95
CA VAL A 41 -2.68 -0.04 7.49
C VAL A 41 -3.28 -0.77 8.68
N LEU A 42 -3.42 -2.09 8.62
CA LEU A 42 -3.93 -2.90 9.74
C LEU A 42 -3.02 -2.83 10.97
N VAL A 43 -1.70 -2.89 10.78
CA VAL A 43 -0.75 -2.74 11.88
C VAL A 43 -0.85 -1.34 12.50
N LEU A 44 -0.87 -0.28 11.67
CA LEU A 44 -0.98 1.09 12.17
C LEU A 44 -2.28 1.33 12.94
N GLU A 45 -3.41 0.84 12.42
CA GLU A 45 -4.70 1.00 13.08
C GLU A 45 -4.79 0.16 14.37
N GLY A 46 -4.21 -1.05 14.36
CA GLY A 46 -4.17 -1.96 15.51
C GLY A 46 -3.25 -1.52 16.64
N ILE A 47 -2.20 -0.73 16.34
CA ILE A 47 -1.25 -0.21 17.34
C ILE A 47 -1.96 0.69 18.36
N GLY A 48 -2.91 1.52 17.93
CA GLY A 48 -3.66 2.44 18.79
C GLY A 48 -4.32 1.75 20.00
N PRO A 49 -5.24 0.79 19.78
CA PRO A 49 -5.89 0.05 20.87
C PRO A 49 -4.93 -0.90 21.61
N LEU A 50 -3.88 -1.43 20.96
CA LEU A 50 -2.96 -2.39 21.57
C LEU A 50 -1.99 -1.74 22.57
N LEU A 51 -1.48 -0.54 22.29
CA LEU A 51 -0.53 0.14 23.18
C LEU A 51 -1.21 0.87 24.34
N PHE A 52 -2.37 1.51 24.11
CA PHE A 52 -3.02 2.34 25.12
C PHE A 52 -4.56 2.25 25.10
N PRO A 53 -5.15 1.12 25.54
CA PRO A 53 -6.59 0.88 25.42
C PRO A 53 -7.45 1.93 26.14
N ASN A 54 -7.03 2.39 27.32
CA ASN A 54 -7.79 3.36 28.12
C ASN A 54 -7.75 4.77 27.50
N LYS A 55 -6.59 5.20 27.00
CA LYS A 55 -6.44 6.52 26.36
C LYS A 55 -7.14 6.54 25.00
N TRP A 56 -6.99 5.47 24.23
CA TRP A 56 -7.65 5.31 22.93
C TRP A 56 -9.18 5.34 23.06
N ARG A 57 -9.74 4.63 24.04
CA ARG A 57 -11.20 4.65 24.31
C ARG A 57 -11.70 6.04 24.71
N ARG A 58 -10.94 6.78 25.52
CA ARG A 58 -11.30 8.15 25.90
C ARG A 58 -11.25 9.10 24.71
N TYR A 59 -10.21 9.00 23.88
CA TYR A 59 -10.07 9.76 22.65
C TYR A 59 -11.25 9.51 21.69
N LEU A 60 -11.59 8.25 21.44
CA LEU A 60 -12.74 7.89 20.60
C LEU A 60 -14.06 8.40 21.17
N LYS A 61 -14.23 8.39 22.50
CA LYS A 61 -15.43 8.95 23.15
C LYS A 61 -15.53 10.45 22.91
N GLU A 62 -14.44 11.18 23.14
CA GLU A 62 -14.38 12.63 22.89
C GLU A 62 -14.65 12.94 21.41
N VAL A 63 -14.11 12.16 20.47
CA VAL A 63 -14.39 12.31 19.03
C VAL A 63 -15.84 11.99 18.68
N SER A 64 -16.44 10.97 19.31
CA SER A 64 -17.85 10.60 19.07
C SER A 64 -18.86 11.61 19.64
N GLU A 65 -18.47 12.33 20.69
CA GLU A 65 -19.29 13.38 21.32
C GLU A 65 -19.17 14.73 20.60
N GLN A 66 -18.23 14.88 19.65
CA GLN A 66 -18.08 16.08 18.84
C GLN A 66 -19.22 16.25 17.83
N ASN A 67 -19.51 17.51 17.50
CA ASN A 67 -20.57 17.84 16.55
C ASN A 67 -20.28 17.23 15.17
N GLN A 68 -21.32 16.80 14.46
CA GLN A 68 -21.22 16.07 13.19
C GLN A 68 -20.45 16.86 12.12
N ASP A 69 -20.55 18.18 12.13
CA ASP A 69 -19.80 19.06 11.23
C ASP A 69 -18.29 18.97 11.42
N VAL A 70 -17.83 18.84 12.67
CA VAL A 70 -16.40 18.71 12.99
C VAL A 70 -15.90 17.36 12.52
N LEU A 71 -16.67 16.29 12.75
CA LEU A 71 -16.31 14.94 12.28
C LEU A 71 -16.20 14.88 10.75
N ARG A 72 -17.12 15.55 10.04
CA ARG A 72 -17.09 15.66 8.57
C ARG A 72 -15.89 16.46 8.06
N ARG A 73 -15.53 17.55 8.74
CA ARG A 73 -14.33 18.34 8.40
C ARG A 73 -13.05 17.56 8.63
N LEU A 74 -12.98 16.82 9.73
CA LEU A 74 -11.82 16.00 10.09
C LEU A 74 -11.64 14.86 9.08
N GLY A 75 -12.71 14.11 8.78
CA GLY A 75 -12.69 13.09 7.72
C GLY A 75 -12.40 13.67 6.34
N GLY A 76 -13.00 14.82 6.01
CA GLY A 76 -12.75 15.54 4.75
C GLY A 76 -11.30 15.95 4.59
N ALA A 77 -10.67 16.51 5.63
CA ALA A 77 -9.26 16.90 5.61
C ALA A 77 -8.33 15.70 5.38
N LEU A 78 -8.60 14.54 6.01
CA LEU A 78 -7.83 13.32 5.75
C LEU A 78 -7.97 12.84 4.29
N VAL A 79 -9.19 12.84 3.75
CA VAL A 79 -9.43 12.45 2.35
C VAL A 79 -8.72 13.42 1.39
N THR A 80 -8.82 14.72 1.63
CA THR A 80 -8.16 15.73 0.79
C THR A 80 -6.64 15.59 0.85
N ALA A 81 -6.05 15.40 2.05
CA ALA A 81 -4.62 15.19 2.18
C ALA A 81 -4.15 13.91 1.47
N GLY A 82 -4.89 12.81 1.61
CA GLY A 82 -4.60 11.56 0.91
C GLY A 82 -4.68 11.71 -0.62
N LEU A 83 -5.68 12.43 -1.11
CA LEU A 83 -5.82 12.70 -2.55
C LEU A 83 -4.67 13.56 -3.09
N VAL A 84 -4.25 14.58 -2.35
CA VAL A 84 -3.11 15.43 -2.73
C VAL A 84 -1.82 14.60 -2.82
N LEU A 85 -1.58 13.70 -1.85
CA LEU A 85 -0.43 12.80 -1.90
C LEU A 85 -0.50 11.86 -3.10
N LEU A 86 -1.67 11.25 -3.35
CA LEU A 86 -1.85 10.38 -4.52
C LEU A 86 -1.59 11.13 -5.83
N VAL A 87 -2.06 12.36 -5.98
CA VAL A 87 -1.84 13.17 -7.19
C VAL A 87 -0.37 13.58 -7.37
N ILE A 88 0.37 13.79 -6.28
CA ILE A 88 1.79 14.18 -6.34
C ILE A 88 2.71 12.99 -6.64
N PHE A 89 2.40 11.81 -6.11
CA PHE A 89 3.27 10.62 -6.18
C PHE A 89 2.84 9.59 -7.24
N SER A 90 1.64 9.71 -7.80
CA SER A 90 1.19 8.95 -8.98
C SER A 90 1.66 9.59 -10.27
#